data_AF-A0A9E4FGH1-F1
#
_entry.id   AF-A0A9E4FGH1-F1
#
_cell.length_a   1.000
_cell.length_b   1.000
_cell.length_c   1.000
_cell.angle_alpha   90.00
_cell.angle_beta   90.00
_cell.angle_gamma   90.00
#
_symmetry.space_group_name_H-M   'P 1'
#
loop_
_entity.id
_entity.type
_entity.pdbx_description
1 polymer ?
#
loop_
_entity_poly.entity_id
_entity_poly.type
_entity_poly.pdbx_seq_one_letter_code
_entity_poly.pdbx_strand_id
1 'polypeptide(L)'
;MTSATDWPARLAEMVYFVELTEEDRQLIRASAPIINKHARSLTDTLYDRFLEYPKTRKFFVTETDEEDEERIEGNKQTMIRWLRDRGFADVGDSFARYVRAIGMMHRNLPRDRAQHGPVPSQYVIATISFYQTAIATLISQNIPDTDLATRTTIAWNKLLVVELDMLLGVYLNDK
;
A
#
# COMPACT_ATOMS: atom_id res chain seq x y z
N MET A 1 -12.78 -27.78 6.50
CA MET A 1 -11.46 -27.29 6.94
C MET A 1 -10.93 -26.41 5.82
N THR A 2 -10.97 -25.09 5.98
CA THR A 2 -10.24 -24.19 5.07
C THR A 2 -8.76 -24.37 5.37
N SER A 3 -7.98 -24.85 4.40
CA SER A 3 -6.52 -24.89 4.53
C SER A 3 -6.02 -23.45 4.77
N ALA A 4 -5.13 -23.27 5.73
CA ALA A 4 -4.49 -21.97 5.94
C ALA A 4 -3.85 -21.50 4.62
N THR A 5 -4.05 -20.23 4.26
CA THR A 5 -3.48 -19.65 3.04
C THR A 5 -1.96 -19.74 3.08
N ASP A 6 -1.35 -20.33 2.05
CA ASP A 6 0.11 -20.26 1.82
C ASP A 6 0.45 -18.91 1.17
N TRP A 7 0.93 -17.98 2.00
CA TRP A 7 1.20 -16.60 1.59
C TRP A 7 2.42 -16.46 0.66
N PRO A 8 3.55 -17.13 0.91
CA PRO A 8 4.64 -17.22 -0.06
C PRO A 8 4.19 -17.76 -1.43
N ALA A 9 3.42 -18.86 -1.45
CA ALA A 9 2.93 -19.42 -2.72
C ALA A 9 2.01 -18.45 -3.47
N ARG A 10 1.08 -17.80 -2.76
CA ARG A 10 0.21 -16.77 -3.33
C ARG A 10 0.99 -15.58 -3.91
N LEU A 11 2.01 -15.10 -3.19
CA LEU A 11 2.88 -14.03 -3.67
C LEU A 11 3.57 -14.45 -4.98
N ALA A 12 4.16 -15.65 -5.00
CA ALA A 12 4.86 -16.17 -6.17
C ALA A 12 3.94 -16.31 -7.39
N GLU A 13 2.72 -16.81 -7.18
CA GLU A 13 1.70 -16.90 -8.22
C GLU A 13 1.37 -15.52 -8.81
N MET A 14 1.13 -14.51 -7.96
CA MET A 14 0.82 -13.16 -8.42
C MET A 14 2.00 -12.48 -9.11
N VAL A 15 3.22 -12.64 -8.59
CA VAL A 15 4.46 -12.13 -9.21
C VAL A 15 4.65 -12.72 -10.61
N TYR A 16 4.39 -14.02 -10.77
CA TYR A 16 4.42 -14.70 -12.06
C TYR A 16 3.32 -14.17 -12.99
N PHE A 17 2.09 -14.06 -12.50
CA PHE A 17 0.93 -13.65 -13.28
C PHE A 17 1.06 -12.22 -13.86
N VAL A 18 1.57 -11.27 -13.08
CA VAL A 18 1.78 -9.89 -13.55
C VAL A 18 3.12 -9.68 -14.27
N GLU A 19 3.91 -10.73 -14.41
CA GLU A 19 5.25 -10.71 -15.00
C GLU A 19 6.16 -9.67 -14.33
N LEU A 20 6.23 -9.64 -12.99
CA LEU A 20 7.13 -8.73 -12.27
C LEU A 20 8.58 -9.24 -12.35
N THR A 21 9.33 -8.73 -13.32
CA THR A 21 10.68 -9.17 -13.67
C THR A 21 11.78 -8.49 -12.84
N GLU A 22 13.02 -8.95 -12.99
CA GLU A 22 14.18 -8.24 -12.43
C GLU A 22 14.42 -6.87 -13.10
N GLU A 23 14.12 -6.70 -14.39
CA GLU A 23 14.18 -5.40 -15.04
C GLU A 23 13.19 -4.41 -14.39
N ASP A 24 11.95 -4.86 -14.12
CA ASP A 24 10.96 -4.05 -13.40
C ASP A 24 11.49 -3.61 -12.03
N ARG A 25 12.13 -4.52 -11.29
CA ARG A 25 12.72 -4.23 -9.97
C ARG A 25 13.84 -3.20 -10.05
N GLN A 26 14.66 -3.26 -11.10
CA GLN A 26 15.72 -2.27 -11.33
C GLN A 26 15.13 -0.89 -11.66
N LEU A 27 14.07 -0.83 -12.46
CA LEU A 27 13.35 0.42 -12.76
C LEU A 27 12.72 1.02 -11.50
N ILE A 28 12.07 0.19 -10.67
CA ILE A 28 11.51 0.61 -9.37
C ILE A 28 12.62 1.19 -8.49
N ARG A 29 13.74 0.48 -8.33
CA ARG A 29 14.87 0.93 -7.51
C ARG A 29 15.50 2.23 -8.00
N ALA A 30 15.70 2.35 -9.31
CA ALA A 30 16.28 3.54 -9.92
C ALA A 30 15.38 4.78 -9.80
N SER A 31 14.06 4.59 -9.86
CA SER A 31 13.07 5.68 -9.79
C SER A 31 12.57 5.98 -8.37
N ALA A 32 12.81 5.11 -7.39
CA ALA A 32 12.40 5.31 -6.00
C ALA A 32 12.80 6.66 -5.39
N PRO A 33 14.00 7.25 -5.68
CA PRO A 33 14.33 8.59 -5.19
C PRO A 33 13.37 9.69 -5.67
N ILE A 34 12.76 9.55 -6.84
CA ILE A 34 11.73 10.49 -7.34
C ILE A 34 10.54 10.44 -6.38
N ILE A 35 10.02 9.25 -6.11
CA ILE A 35 8.83 9.04 -5.28
C ILE A 35 9.09 9.43 -3.81
N ASN A 36 10.27 9.09 -3.29
CA ASN A 36 10.65 9.34 -1.90
C ASN A 36 10.69 10.82 -1.53
N LYS A 37 11.01 11.71 -2.48
CA LYS A 37 10.95 13.18 -2.29
C LYS A 37 9.52 13.66 -2.00
N HIS A 38 8.51 12.94 -2.47
CA HIS A 38 7.10 13.30 -2.33
C HIS A 38 6.35 12.44 -1.31
N ALA A 39 7.02 11.49 -0.63
CA ALA A 39 6.36 10.53 0.25
C ALA A 39 5.52 11.20 1.36
N ARG A 40 6.02 12.30 1.95
CA ARG A 40 5.29 13.08 2.96
C ARG A 40 4.04 13.74 2.38
N SER A 41 4.18 14.51 1.30
CA SER A 41 3.06 15.25 0.71
C SER A 41 1.98 14.33 0.14
N LEU A 42 2.37 13.19 -0.46
CA LEU A 42 1.42 12.17 -0.91
C LEU A 42 0.64 11.57 0.26
N THR A 43 1.33 11.29 1.37
CA THR A 43 0.71 10.77 2.58
C THR A 43 -0.22 11.79 3.21
N ASP A 44 0.19 13.06 3.32
CA ASP A 44 -0.69 14.13 3.83
C ASP A 44 -1.96 14.22 2.99
N THR A 45 -1.83 14.29 1.66
CA THR A 45 -2.98 14.34 0.73
C THR A 45 -3.95 13.16 0.91
N LEU A 46 -3.43 11.96 1.18
CA LEU A 46 -4.26 10.79 1.40
C LEU A 46 -5.02 10.87 2.74
N TYR A 47 -4.37 11.37 3.79
CA TYR A 47 -4.99 11.52 5.11
C TYR A 47 -6.05 12.62 5.13
N ASP A 48 -5.81 13.73 4.42
CA ASP A 48 -6.82 14.78 4.26
C ASP A 48 -8.11 14.18 3.69
N ARG A 49 -7.99 13.33 2.65
CA ARG A 49 -9.14 12.58 2.12
C ARG A 49 -9.74 11.63 3.14
N PHE A 50 -8.94 10.86 3.89
CA PHE A 50 -9.50 9.96 4.90
C PHE A 50 -10.34 10.70 5.95
N LEU A 51 -9.94 11.92 6.32
CA LEU A 51 -10.63 12.75 7.30
C LEU A 51 -11.90 13.41 6.74
N GLU A 52 -11.99 13.61 5.42
CA GLU A 52 -13.19 14.13 4.73
C GLU A 52 -14.35 13.11 4.66
N TYR A 53 -14.06 11.81 4.61
CA TYR A 53 -15.11 10.78 4.48
C TYR A 53 -15.44 10.12 5.83
N PRO A 54 -16.70 10.17 6.33
CA PRO A 54 -17.06 9.61 7.63
C PRO A 54 -16.69 8.12 7.82
N LYS A 55 -16.76 7.33 6.74
CA LYS A 55 -16.44 5.89 6.77
C LYS A 55 -14.96 5.59 7.03
N THR A 56 -14.07 6.53 6.75
CA THR A 56 -12.62 6.44 7.04
C THR A 56 -12.23 7.30 8.23
N ARG A 57 -12.84 8.49 8.39
CA ARG A 57 -12.60 9.43 9.50
C ARG A 57 -12.74 8.75 10.86
N LYS A 58 -13.73 7.87 11.03
CA LYS A 58 -14.00 7.15 12.28
C LYS A 58 -12.79 6.38 12.86
N PHE A 59 -11.78 6.05 12.05
CA PHE A 59 -10.58 5.34 12.52
C PHE A 59 -9.51 6.27 13.12
N PHE A 60 -9.67 7.59 12.94
CA PHE A 60 -8.70 8.64 13.25
C PHE A 60 -9.24 9.69 14.21
N VAL A 61 -10.39 9.44 14.83
CA VAL A 61 -10.98 10.31 15.85
C VAL A 61 -10.99 9.65 17.22
N THR A 62 -11.15 10.47 18.25
CA THR A 62 -11.39 10.08 19.64
C THR A 62 -12.86 9.68 19.84
N GLU A 63 -13.22 9.28 21.07
CA GLU A 63 -14.62 9.03 21.44
C GLU A 63 -15.50 10.28 21.35
N THR A 64 -14.91 11.48 21.36
CA THR A 64 -15.59 12.79 21.23
C THR A 64 -15.67 13.31 19.79
N ASP A 65 -15.27 12.49 18.81
CA ASP A 65 -15.20 12.85 17.36
C ASP A 65 -14.15 13.93 17.00
N GLU A 66 -13.23 14.22 17.94
CA GLU A 66 -12.06 15.07 17.71
C GLU A 66 -10.95 14.26 17.02
N GLU A 67 -10.13 14.91 16.20
CA GLU A 67 -9.03 14.24 15.51
C GLU A 67 -7.94 13.79 16.50
N ASP A 68 -7.55 12.52 16.42
CA ASP A 68 -6.45 11.99 17.22
C ASP A 68 -5.12 12.27 16.49
N GLU A 69 -4.55 13.44 16.75
CA GLU A 69 -3.34 13.94 16.08
C GLU A 69 -2.15 12.97 16.24
N GLU A 70 -1.97 12.37 17.42
CA GLU A 70 -0.88 11.43 17.69
C GLU A 70 -1.02 10.18 16.82
N ARG A 71 -2.23 9.61 16.75
CA ARG A 71 -2.52 8.46 15.92
C ARG A 71 -2.38 8.77 14.44
N ILE A 72 -2.87 9.94 14.02
CA ILE A 72 -2.76 10.39 12.63
C ILE A 72 -1.29 10.47 12.24
N GLU A 73 -0.46 11.17 13.01
CA GLU A 73 0.96 11.33 12.69
C GLU A 73 1.70 9.98 12.76
N GLY A 74 1.45 9.15 13.77
CA GLY A 74 2.04 7.81 13.87
C GLY A 74 1.73 6.92 12.66
N ASN A 75 0.49 6.95 12.17
CA ASN A 75 0.11 6.19 10.99
C ASN A 75 0.67 6.82 9.69
N LYS A 76 0.76 8.16 9.60
CA LYS A 76 1.44 8.84 8.49
C LYS A 76 2.91 8.41 8.39
N GLN A 77 3.63 8.36 9.51
CA GLN A 77 5.03 7.91 9.53
C GLN A 77 5.17 6.45 9.06
N THR A 78 4.25 5.58 9.49
CA THR A 78 4.22 4.17 9.04
C THR A 78 3.96 4.07 7.52
N MET A 79 3.04 4.86 6.98
CA MET A 79 2.73 4.91 5.55
C MET A 79 3.91 5.45 4.72
N ILE A 80 4.56 6.52 5.19
CA ILE A 80 5.77 7.08 4.55
C ILE A 80 6.89 6.04 4.50
N ARG A 81 7.10 5.32 5.60
CA ARG A 81 8.07 4.23 5.64
C ARG A 81 7.70 3.11 4.68
N TRP A 82 6.45 2.66 4.69
CA TRP A 82 5.97 1.63 3.76
C TRP A 82 6.28 2.00 2.31
N LEU A 83 5.95 3.24 1.88
CA LEU A 83 6.19 3.73 0.52
C LEU A 83 7.68 3.76 0.18
N ARG A 84 8.53 4.23 1.10
CA ARG A 84 9.99 4.27 0.90
C ARG A 84 10.59 2.88 0.74
N ASP A 85 10.14 1.93 1.54
CA ASP A 85 10.65 0.56 1.54
C ASP A 85 10.31 -0.16 0.21
N ARG A 86 9.28 0.26 -0.53
CA ARG A 86 8.89 -0.33 -1.83
C ARG A 86 9.98 -0.23 -2.89
N GLY A 87 10.72 0.87 -2.88
CA GLY A 87 11.83 1.08 -3.83
C GLY A 87 12.96 0.05 -3.69
N PHE A 88 13.03 -0.64 -2.55
CA PHE A 88 14.12 -1.54 -2.21
C PHE A 88 13.63 -2.92 -1.74
N ALA A 89 12.35 -3.22 -1.95
CA ALA A 89 11.75 -4.43 -1.43
C ALA A 89 12.31 -5.68 -2.11
N ASP A 90 12.78 -6.62 -1.29
CA ASP A 90 13.05 -8.00 -1.71
C ASP A 90 11.75 -8.81 -1.72
N VAL A 91 11.17 -9.03 -2.90
CA VAL A 91 9.84 -9.65 -3.05
C VAL A 91 9.97 -11.17 -2.99
N GLY A 92 10.11 -11.66 -1.76
CA GLY A 92 10.09 -13.09 -1.42
C GLY A 92 9.26 -13.36 -0.15
N ASP A 93 9.52 -14.48 0.52
CA ASP A 93 8.72 -14.95 1.66
C ASP A 93 8.58 -13.94 2.80
N SER A 94 9.67 -13.25 3.15
CA SER A 94 9.64 -12.24 4.21
C SER A 94 8.76 -11.05 3.83
N PHE A 95 8.74 -10.71 2.54
CA PHE A 95 7.85 -9.69 2.01
C PHE A 95 6.39 -10.16 2.02
N ALA A 96 6.11 -11.42 1.65
CA ALA A 96 4.76 -11.99 1.75
C ALA A 96 4.22 -11.91 3.19
N ARG A 97 5.04 -12.31 4.18
CA ARG A 97 4.68 -12.24 5.61
C ARG A 97 4.44 -10.80 6.07
N TYR A 98 5.28 -9.86 5.62
CA TYR A 98 5.16 -8.44 5.96
C TYR A 98 3.85 -7.84 5.42
N VAL A 99 3.55 -8.03 4.13
CA VAL A 99 2.33 -7.47 3.52
C VAL A 99 1.08 -8.11 4.13
N ARG A 100 1.11 -9.42 4.41
CA ARG A 100 0.05 -10.08 5.16
C ARG A 100 -0.18 -9.44 6.52
N ALA A 101 0.89 -9.16 7.28
CA ALA A 101 0.77 -8.53 8.59
C ALA A 101 0.09 -7.16 8.49
N ILE A 102 0.42 -6.35 7.48
CA ILE A 102 -0.27 -5.08 7.20
C ILE A 102 -1.76 -5.31 6.90
N GLY A 103 -2.10 -6.26 6.03
CA GLY A 103 -3.49 -6.60 5.74
C GLY A 103 -4.26 -6.98 7.00
N MET A 104 -3.66 -7.82 7.85
CA MET A 104 -4.24 -8.22 9.13
C MET A 104 -4.44 -7.04 10.07
N MET A 105 -3.56 -6.04 10.09
CA MET A 105 -3.75 -4.83 10.90
C MET A 105 -4.96 -4.00 10.45
N HIS A 106 -5.30 -4.00 9.16
CA HIS A 106 -6.46 -3.28 8.65
C HIS A 106 -7.77 -4.06 8.84
N ARG A 107 -7.68 -5.38 8.89
CA ARG A 107 -8.82 -6.25 9.13
C ARG A 107 -9.14 -6.42 10.62
N ASN A 108 -8.12 -6.68 11.43
CA ASN A 108 -8.22 -6.93 12.86
C ASN A 108 -7.65 -5.72 13.60
N LEU A 109 -8.47 -4.67 13.71
CA LEU A 109 -8.05 -3.46 14.43
C LEU A 109 -7.69 -3.78 15.89
N PRO A 110 -6.73 -3.03 16.49
CA PRO A 110 -6.40 -3.21 17.90
C PRO A 110 -7.60 -2.96 18.81
N ARG A 111 -7.54 -3.47 20.06
CA ARG A 111 -8.69 -3.54 20.97
C ARG A 111 -9.38 -2.20 21.24
N ASP A 112 -8.59 -1.12 21.31
CA ASP A 112 -9.04 0.26 21.48
C ASP A 112 -9.92 0.78 20.33
N ARG A 113 -9.93 0.09 19.19
CA ARG A 113 -10.66 0.46 17.97
C ARG A 113 -11.50 -0.68 17.40
N ALA A 114 -11.59 -1.81 18.09
CA ALA A 114 -12.35 -2.98 17.65
C ALA A 114 -13.83 -2.64 17.40
N GLN A 115 -14.38 -1.65 18.10
CA GLN A 115 -15.75 -1.15 17.92
C GLN A 115 -16.04 -0.61 16.52
N HIS A 116 -15.02 -0.15 15.78
CA HIS A 116 -15.22 0.40 14.44
C HIS A 116 -15.31 -0.68 13.35
N GLY A 117 -15.02 -1.95 13.69
CA GLY A 117 -14.92 -3.05 12.74
C GLY A 117 -13.72 -2.93 11.80
N PRO A 118 -13.56 -3.86 10.84
CA PRO A 118 -12.47 -3.81 9.86
C PRO A 118 -12.54 -2.54 9.00
N VAL A 119 -11.38 -2.07 8.54
CA VAL A 119 -11.31 -1.08 7.46
C VAL A 119 -11.94 -1.70 6.21
N PRO A 120 -13.00 -1.11 5.61
CA PRO A 120 -13.61 -1.67 4.42
C PRO A 120 -12.59 -1.78 3.28
N SER A 121 -12.53 -2.96 2.63
CA SER A 121 -11.51 -3.27 1.61
C SER A 121 -11.48 -2.29 0.43
N GLN A 122 -12.62 -1.66 0.09
CA GLN A 122 -12.68 -0.60 -0.92
C GLN A 122 -11.74 0.58 -0.63
N TYR A 123 -11.44 0.88 0.64
CA TYR A 123 -10.51 1.96 0.99
C TYR A 123 -9.04 1.51 0.91
N VAL A 124 -8.76 0.21 1.04
CA VAL A 124 -7.44 -0.36 0.72
C VAL A 124 -7.21 -0.28 -0.79
N ILE A 125 -8.20 -0.67 -1.60
CA ILE A 125 -8.17 -0.54 -3.07
C ILE A 125 -7.96 0.92 -3.48
N ALA A 126 -8.74 1.84 -2.92
CA ALA A 126 -8.63 3.26 -3.23
C ALA A 126 -7.25 3.83 -2.84
N THR A 127 -6.67 3.38 -1.73
CA THR A 127 -5.33 3.81 -1.30
C THR A 127 -4.25 3.37 -2.29
N ILE A 128 -4.27 2.10 -2.72
CA ILE A 128 -3.31 1.61 -3.72
C ILE A 128 -3.50 2.33 -5.05
N SER A 129 -4.75 2.54 -5.50
CA SER A 129 -5.07 3.28 -6.72
C SER A 129 -4.57 4.72 -6.67
N PHE A 130 -4.68 5.38 -5.51
CA PHE A 130 -4.12 6.72 -5.31
C PHE A 130 -2.60 6.74 -5.53
N TYR A 131 -1.85 5.82 -4.90
CA TYR A 131 -0.41 5.75 -5.08
C TYR A 131 0.00 5.40 -6.51
N GLN A 132 -0.70 4.46 -7.16
CA GLN A 132 -0.46 4.13 -8.58
C GLN A 132 -0.57 5.37 -9.47
N THR A 133 -1.63 6.16 -9.29
CA THR A 133 -1.88 7.37 -10.10
C THR A 133 -0.87 8.47 -9.80
N ALA A 134 -0.54 8.68 -8.52
CA ALA A 134 0.44 9.68 -8.11
C ALA A 134 1.84 9.33 -8.61
N ILE A 135 2.26 8.07 -8.50
CA ILE A 135 3.55 7.59 -8.98
C ILE A 135 3.67 7.73 -10.49
N ALA A 136 2.64 7.36 -11.25
CA ALA A 136 2.61 7.54 -12.70
C ALA A 136 2.81 9.01 -13.10
N THR A 137 2.13 9.92 -12.39
CA THR A 137 2.26 11.37 -12.61
C THR A 137 3.69 11.85 -12.32
N LEU A 138 4.26 11.44 -11.18
CA LEU A 138 5.62 11.82 -10.79
C LEU A 138 6.67 11.29 -11.77
N ILE A 139 6.54 10.04 -12.22
CA ILE A 139 7.43 9.45 -13.21
C ILE A 139 7.36 10.23 -14.53
N SER A 140 6.15 10.49 -15.05
CA SER A 140 5.96 11.23 -16.29
C SER A 140 6.54 12.65 -16.24
N GLN A 141 6.55 13.29 -15.06
CA GLN A 141 7.09 14.64 -14.89
C GLN A 141 8.61 14.68 -14.73
N ASN A 142 9.23 13.57 -14.29
CA ASN A 142 10.65 13.54 -13.91
C ASN A 142 11.54 12.69 -14.83
N ILE A 143 10.96 11.87 -15.71
CA ILE A 143 11.69 11.06 -16.69
C ILE A 143 11.35 11.58 -18.11
N PRO A 144 12.26 12.33 -18.77
CA PRO A 144 11.99 12.90 -20.10
C PRO A 144 11.85 11.87 -21.22
N ASP A 145 12.54 10.73 -21.11
CA ASP A 145 12.39 9.62 -22.04
C ASP A 145 11.03 8.94 -21.79
N THR A 146 10.12 9.11 -22.74
CA THR A 146 8.73 8.63 -22.63
C THR A 146 8.62 7.11 -22.59
N ASP A 147 9.51 6.39 -23.27
CA ASP A 147 9.52 4.93 -23.23
C ASP A 147 9.97 4.45 -21.84
N LEU A 148 11.07 5.02 -21.35
CA LEU A 148 11.57 4.71 -20.01
C LEU A 148 10.54 5.07 -18.94
N ALA A 149 9.88 6.22 -19.04
CA ALA A 149 8.83 6.65 -18.12
C ALA A 149 7.64 5.67 -18.12
N THR A 150 7.25 5.19 -19.30
CA THR A 150 6.16 4.22 -19.46
C THR A 150 6.52 2.88 -18.82
N ARG A 151 7.68 2.31 -19.15
CA ARG A 151 8.16 1.05 -18.55
C ARG A 151 8.31 1.15 -17.03
N THR A 152 8.84 2.27 -16.54
CA THR A 152 8.97 2.53 -15.09
C THR A 152 7.61 2.59 -14.40
N THR A 153 6.62 3.24 -15.02
CA THR A 153 5.24 3.30 -14.50
C THR A 153 4.61 1.92 -14.45
N ILE A 154 4.78 1.11 -15.50
CA ILE A 154 4.31 -0.27 -15.55
C ILE A 154 4.94 -1.11 -14.43
N ALA A 155 6.25 -0.99 -14.22
CA ALA A 155 6.96 -1.71 -13.17
C ALA A 155 6.37 -1.42 -11.77
N TRP A 156 6.19 -0.13 -11.43
CA TRP A 156 5.54 0.26 -10.17
C TRP A 156 4.10 -0.25 -10.06
N ASN A 157 3.34 -0.23 -11.16
CA ASN A 157 1.98 -0.73 -11.18
C ASN A 157 1.93 -2.23 -10.86
N LYS A 158 2.78 -3.04 -11.49
CA LYS A 158 2.91 -4.48 -11.21
C LYS A 158 3.18 -4.75 -9.73
N LEU A 159 4.16 -4.08 -9.13
CA LEU A 159 4.46 -4.23 -7.70
C LEU A 159 3.26 -3.89 -6.81
N LEU A 160 2.59 -2.76 -7.07
CA LEU A 160 1.45 -2.30 -6.27
C LEU A 160 0.22 -3.21 -6.42
N VAL A 161 0.01 -3.82 -7.59
CA VAL A 161 -1.05 -4.83 -7.79
C VAL A 161 -0.74 -6.12 -7.02
N VAL A 162 0.52 -6.58 -7.04
CA VAL A 162 0.95 -7.74 -6.24
C VAL A 162 0.71 -7.49 -4.75
N GLU A 163 1.05 -6.30 -4.25
CA GLU A 163 0.76 -5.93 -2.86
C GLU A 163 -0.73 -5.85 -2.57
N LEU A 164 -1.52 -5.27 -3.48
CA LEU A 164 -2.97 -5.17 -3.31
C LEU A 164 -3.60 -6.55 -3.18
N ASP A 165 -3.20 -7.52 -4.00
CA ASP A 165 -3.70 -8.89 -3.89
C ASP A 165 -3.41 -9.48 -2.49
N MET A 166 -2.18 -9.31 -2.00
CA MET A 166 -1.78 -9.81 -0.69
C MET A 166 -2.53 -9.11 0.46
N LEU A 167 -2.74 -7.80 0.36
CA LEU A 167 -3.55 -7.02 1.30
C LEU A 167 -5.02 -7.47 1.30
N LEU A 168 -5.58 -7.78 0.12
CA LEU A 168 -6.97 -8.21 -0.02
C LEU A 168 -7.17 -9.69 0.34
N GLY A 169 -6.15 -10.53 0.19
CA GLY A 169 -6.21 -11.94 0.52
C GLY A 169 -6.68 -12.18 1.96
N VAL A 170 -6.34 -11.29 2.89
CA VAL A 170 -6.74 -11.45 4.29
C VAL A 170 -8.23 -11.18 4.48
N TYR A 171 -8.87 -10.41 3.59
CA TYR A 171 -10.31 -10.14 3.65
C TYR A 171 -11.12 -11.30 3.04
N LEU A 172 -10.53 -12.04 2.11
CA LEU A 172 -11.20 -13.08 1.33
C LEU A 172 -11.02 -14.49 1.91
N ASN A 173 -9.83 -14.79 2.46
CA ASN A 173 -9.43 -16.18 2.73
C ASN A 173 -9.32 -16.50 4.23
N ASP A 174 -8.87 -15.56 5.04
CA ASP A 174 -8.83 -15.76 6.48
C ASP A 174 -10.29 -15.55 6.96
N LYS A 175 -10.93 -16.49 7.66
CA LYS A 175 -12.25 -16.29 8.30
C LYS A 175 -12.09 -16.39 9.81
#